data_AF-A0A067P5J8-F1
#
_entry.id   AF-A0A067P5J8-F1
#
_cell.length_a   1.000
_cell.length_b   1.000
_cell.length_c   1.000
_cell.angle_alpha   90.00
_cell.angle_beta   90.00
_cell.angle_gamma   90.00
#
_symmetry.space_group_name_H-M   'P 1'
#
loop_
_entity.id
_entity.type
_entity.pdbx_description
1 polymer ?
#
loop_
_entity_poly.entity_id
_entity_poly.type
_entity_poly.pdbx_seq_one_letter_code
_entity_poly.pdbx_strand_id
1 'polypeptide(L)'
;MAYEVYNPAHRRSLDSTCCDVEPAVLARNVILLTLLVRHPNEAEATWDIFYHMFISKDAQKLLHDHCQELLVSSEDLASWGLGQCQFILFCDSQTLKELRRHWVLYATACSDSSINQTLARALRKGMADEYIKTRSAVHLNVLRSTGIALPEALPLTKGQFDQFWINGTTYTANVAISNAQFPNPTFSYSLAGSRFAVHYGTHPLAGFPLAPAFLPLEKSRRPKRDTKTTFEGLVKFARAEFGRWSGALRRSVSSNNVSISFFCGDVGVFSTSSQGDIWKMATWVHPSMEKSGGQSCWTRNLSTQCE
;
A
#
# COMPACT_ATOMS: atom_id res chain seq x y z
N MET A 1 -5.31 2.22 11.91
CA MET A 1 -5.11 3.35 12.84
C MET A 1 -4.13 2.83 13.88
N ALA A 2 -2.84 3.06 13.68
CA ALA A 2 -1.83 2.75 14.69
C ALA A 2 -1.78 3.94 15.66
N TYR A 3 -1.98 3.69 16.95
CA TYR A 3 -1.81 4.73 17.97
C TYR A 3 -0.35 4.68 18.44
N GLU A 4 0.39 5.75 18.21
CA GLU A 4 1.67 5.99 18.89
C GLU A 4 1.37 6.69 20.23
N VAL A 5 1.75 6.04 21.33
CA VAL A 5 1.79 6.70 22.65
C VAL A 5 3.02 7.63 22.65
N TYR A 6 2.77 8.94 22.57
CA TYR A 6 3.79 9.98 22.65
C TYR A 6 4.39 10.03 24.07
N ASN A 7 5.66 9.67 24.21
CA ASN A 7 6.46 9.93 25.41
C ASN A 7 7.59 10.92 25.05
N PRO A 8 7.53 12.18 25.50
CA PRO A 8 8.47 13.23 25.09
C PRO A 8 9.90 13.09 25.66
N ALA A 9 10.16 12.14 26.55
CA ALA A 9 11.46 12.03 27.24
C ALA A 9 12.53 11.20 26.51
N HIS A 10 12.16 10.43 25.48
CA HIS A 10 13.10 9.70 24.63
C HIS A 10 12.56 9.69 23.20
N ARG A 11 13.28 10.28 22.23
CA ARG A 11 13.02 10.03 20.80
C ARG A 11 13.34 8.55 20.55
N ARG A 12 12.38 7.66 20.77
CA ARG A 12 12.55 6.23 20.47
C ARG A 12 12.62 6.10 18.95
N SER A 13 13.64 5.40 18.47
CA SER A 13 13.68 4.93 17.08
C SER A 13 12.41 4.11 16.83
N LEU A 14 11.70 4.39 15.74
CA LEU A 14 10.57 3.59 15.29
C LEU A 14 11.11 2.32 14.64
N ASP A 15 10.99 1.21 15.35
CA ASP A 15 11.29 -0.11 14.79
C ASP A 15 9.99 -0.86 14.55
N SER A 16 9.82 -1.42 13.36
CA SER A 16 8.59 -2.10 12.96
C SER A 16 8.89 -3.25 12.01
N THR A 17 8.29 -4.40 12.27
CA THR A 17 8.36 -5.55 11.36
C THR A 17 7.07 -5.70 10.57
N CYS A 18 7.19 -5.66 9.24
CA CYS A 18 6.16 -6.02 8.28
C CYS A 18 6.24 -7.53 8.00
N CYS A 19 5.18 -8.25 8.33
CA CYS A 19 5.05 -9.69 8.12
C CYS A 19 3.86 -9.97 7.21
N ASP A 20 4.07 -10.76 6.16
CA ASP A 20 2.99 -11.26 5.31
C ASP A 20 3.41 -12.62 4.72
N VAL A 21 2.45 -13.50 4.50
CA VAL A 21 2.67 -14.76 3.77
C VAL A 21 2.81 -14.51 2.27
N GLU A 22 2.25 -13.40 1.77
CA GLU A 22 2.28 -13.00 0.37
C GLU A 22 3.52 -12.13 0.07
N PRO A 23 4.58 -12.68 -0.54
CA PRO A 23 5.78 -11.93 -0.89
C PRO A 23 5.51 -10.77 -1.85
N ALA A 24 4.48 -10.83 -2.71
CA ALA A 24 4.13 -9.73 -3.60
C ALA A 24 3.70 -8.46 -2.84
N VAL A 25 3.02 -8.62 -1.69
CA VAL A 25 2.62 -7.50 -0.83
C VAL A 25 3.86 -6.82 -0.25
N LEU A 26 4.78 -7.61 0.31
CA LEU A 26 6.03 -7.09 0.88
C LEU A 26 6.92 -6.45 -0.19
N ALA A 27 7.05 -7.06 -1.37
CA ALA A 27 7.81 -6.52 -2.49
C ALA A 27 7.29 -5.15 -2.94
N ARG A 28 5.96 -5.00 -3.03
CA ARG A 28 5.29 -3.72 -3.36
C ARG A 28 5.48 -2.67 -2.25
N ASN A 29 5.46 -3.07 -0.98
CA ASN A 29 5.73 -2.17 0.13
C ASN A 29 7.17 -1.65 0.13
N VAL A 30 8.16 -2.50 -0.14
CA VAL A 30 9.56 -2.07 -0.29
C VAL A 30 9.70 -1.08 -1.44
N ILE A 31 9.09 -1.35 -2.60
CA ILE A 31 9.06 -0.41 -3.74
C ILE A 31 8.52 0.96 -3.31
N LEU A 32 7.35 0.99 -2.63
CA LEU A 32 6.76 2.24 -2.15
C LEU A 32 7.74 3.02 -1.26
N LEU A 33 8.26 2.37 -0.21
CA LEU A 33 9.08 3.04 0.79
C LEU A 33 10.39 3.56 0.18
N THR A 34 11.01 2.77 -0.68
CA THR A 34 12.28 3.14 -1.34
C THR A 34 12.08 4.22 -2.40
N LEU A 35 11.00 4.17 -3.21
CA LEU A 35 10.66 5.25 -4.15
C LEU A 35 10.46 6.58 -3.41
N LEU A 36 9.72 6.57 -2.30
CA LEU A 36 9.45 7.80 -1.53
C LEU A 36 10.67 8.44 -0.91
N VAL A 37 11.72 7.66 -0.65
CA VAL A 37 12.98 8.13 -0.06
C VAL A 37 13.96 8.54 -1.16
N ARG A 38 14.14 7.71 -2.21
CA ARG A 38 15.13 7.92 -3.27
C ARG A 38 14.68 8.92 -4.33
N HIS A 39 13.38 8.97 -4.62
CA HIS A 39 12.79 9.80 -5.67
C HIS A 39 11.68 10.71 -5.12
N PRO A 40 11.99 11.64 -4.19
CA PRO A 40 10.99 12.49 -3.53
C PRO A 40 10.18 13.38 -4.48
N ASN A 41 10.73 13.70 -5.65
CA ASN A 41 10.09 14.52 -6.67
C ASN A 41 9.06 13.71 -7.50
N GLU A 42 9.08 12.39 -7.41
CA GLU A 42 8.21 11.47 -8.16
C GLU A 42 7.01 11.00 -7.31
N ALA A 43 6.56 11.81 -6.35
CA ALA A 43 5.50 11.42 -5.40
C ALA A 43 4.19 11.05 -6.10
N GLU A 44 3.83 11.75 -7.18
CA GLU A 44 2.61 11.47 -7.95
C GLU A 44 2.73 10.14 -8.73
N ALA A 45 3.86 9.89 -9.39
CA ALA A 45 4.12 8.62 -10.06
C ALA A 45 4.21 7.46 -9.05
N THR A 46 4.78 7.71 -7.86
CA THR A 46 4.85 6.73 -6.77
C THR A 46 3.46 6.38 -6.26
N TRP A 47 2.56 7.37 -6.13
CA TRP A 47 1.15 7.10 -5.82
C TRP A 47 0.53 6.19 -6.87
N ASP A 48 0.73 6.47 -8.17
CA ASP A 48 0.14 5.68 -9.24
C ASP A 48 0.69 4.24 -9.24
N ILE A 49 2.01 4.07 -9.11
CA ILE A 49 2.67 2.77 -8.98
C ILE A 49 2.12 1.98 -7.80
N PHE A 50 1.87 2.64 -6.67
CA PHE A 50 1.34 1.92 -5.53
C PHE A 50 -0.14 1.64 -5.71
N TYR A 51 -0.98 2.62 -6.00
CA TYR A 51 -2.43 2.51 -5.85
C TYR A 51 -3.20 2.14 -7.12
N HIS A 52 -2.62 2.26 -8.32
CA HIS A 52 -3.34 2.01 -9.57
C HIS A 52 -3.00 0.66 -10.18
N MET A 53 -4.01 -0.02 -10.69
CA MET A 53 -3.89 -1.26 -11.47
C MET A 53 -3.41 -0.97 -12.90
N PHE A 54 -3.73 0.20 -13.44
CA PHE A 54 -3.17 0.69 -14.70
C PHE A 54 -2.42 2.00 -14.47
N ILE A 55 -1.25 2.12 -15.07
CA ILE A 55 -0.34 3.26 -14.87
C ILE A 55 0.04 3.89 -16.21
N SER A 56 0.53 5.13 -16.14
CA SER A 56 1.08 5.81 -17.31
C SER A 56 2.38 5.15 -17.76
N LYS A 57 2.81 5.46 -18.99
CA LYS A 57 4.10 5.00 -19.52
C LYS A 57 5.27 5.46 -18.65
N ASP A 58 5.21 6.70 -18.14
CA ASP A 58 6.26 7.28 -17.32
C ASP A 58 6.35 6.59 -15.95
N ALA A 59 5.20 6.32 -15.32
CA ALA A 59 5.14 5.55 -14.07
C ALA A 59 5.62 4.10 -14.27
N GLN A 60 5.31 3.46 -15.41
CA GLN A 60 5.85 2.14 -15.74
C GLN A 60 7.36 2.17 -15.92
N LYS A 61 7.90 3.20 -16.57
CA LYS A 61 9.34 3.38 -16.70
C LYS A 61 10.01 3.54 -15.34
N LEU A 62 9.45 4.40 -14.48
CA LEU A 62 9.95 4.59 -13.11
C LEU A 62 9.93 3.27 -12.32
N LEU A 63 8.85 2.51 -12.40
CA LEU A 63 8.76 1.19 -11.76
C LEU A 63 9.82 0.22 -12.29
N HIS A 64 10.01 0.16 -13.61
CA HIS A 64 11.03 -0.68 -14.23
C HIS A 64 12.44 -0.33 -13.69
N ASP A 65 12.82 0.93 -13.81
CA ASP A 65 14.15 1.40 -13.43
C ASP A 65 14.40 1.17 -11.94
N HIS A 66 13.41 1.47 -11.11
CA HIS A 66 13.50 1.26 -9.67
C HIS A 66 13.61 -0.23 -9.29
N CYS A 67 12.89 -1.12 -9.97
CA CYS A 67 13.07 -2.57 -9.79
C CYS A 67 14.51 -2.99 -10.15
N GLN A 68 15.10 -2.45 -11.23
CA GLN A 68 16.50 -2.75 -11.58
C GLN A 68 17.48 -2.31 -10.47
N GLU A 69 17.28 -1.13 -9.87
CA GLU A 69 18.09 -0.67 -8.74
C GLU A 69 17.98 -1.60 -7.52
N LEU A 70 16.76 -2.04 -7.20
CA LEU A 70 16.53 -3.01 -6.13
C LEU A 70 17.21 -4.35 -6.45
N LEU A 71 17.19 -4.80 -7.70
CA LEU A 71 17.87 -6.02 -8.14
C LEU A 71 19.40 -5.93 -8.06
N VAL A 72 20.00 -4.76 -8.25
CA VAL A 72 21.44 -4.60 -7.99
C VAL A 72 21.72 -4.71 -6.49
N SER A 73 20.86 -4.12 -5.66
CA SER A 73 21.09 -4.03 -4.21
C SER A 73 20.74 -5.31 -3.42
N SER A 74 20.02 -6.26 -4.02
CA SER A 74 19.44 -7.43 -3.34
C SER A 74 20.06 -8.77 -3.72
N GLU A 75 21.33 -8.78 -4.13
CA GLU A 75 22.03 -10.03 -4.45
C GLU A 75 22.10 -10.96 -3.23
N ASP A 76 22.44 -10.41 -2.07
CA ASP A 76 22.40 -11.07 -0.78
C ASP A 76 22.16 -10.05 0.36
N LEU A 77 22.01 -10.55 1.59
CA LEU A 77 21.80 -9.70 2.77
C LEU A 77 23.00 -8.80 3.08
N ALA A 78 24.22 -9.21 2.73
CA ALA A 78 25.43 -8.44 3.01
C ALA A 78 25.57 -7.24 2.07
N SER A 79 25.12 -7.41 0.83
CA SER A 79 25.07 -6.38 -0.21
C SER A 79 23.88 -5.44 -0.02
N TRP A 80 22.81 -5.91 0.62
CA TRP A 80 21.67 -5.08 0.98
C TRP A 80 22.04 -4.03 2.04
N GLY A 81 21.53 -2.80 1.89
CA GLY A 81 21.75 -1.72 2.87
C GLY A 81 23.04 -0.92 2.67
N LEU A 82 23.79 -1.12 1.58
CA LEU A 82 24.84 -0.19 1.18
C LEU A 82 24.21 1.06 0.53
N GLY A 83 23.74 2.03 1.34
CA GLY A 83 23.25 3.33 0.87
C GLY A 83 21.87 3.74 1.40
N GLN A 84 21.04 4.37 0.56
CA GLN A 84 19.76 4.99 0.96
C GLN A 84 18.64 4.01 1.38
N CYS A 85 18.91 2.71 1.43
CA CYS A 85 17.95 1.66 1.80
C CYS A 85 18.23 1.05 3.20
N GLN A 86 19.12 1.64 4.00
CA GLN A 86 19.50 1.13 5.34
C GLN A 86 18.33 1.02 6.33
N PHE A 87 17.30 1.83 6.14
CA PHE A 87 16.10 1.79 6.97
C PHE A 87 15.19 0.59 6.65
N ILE A 88 15.50 -0.20 5.61
CA ILE A 88 14.81 -1.44 5.27
C ILE A 88 15.70 -2.61 5.59
N LEU A 89 15.18 -3.54 6.38
CA LEU A 89 15.88 -4.75 6.80
C LEU A 89 15.08 -5.98 6.37
N PHE A 90 15.78 -7.09 6.16
CA PHE A 90 15.16 -8.40 5.93
C PHE A 90 15.51 -9.32 7.08
N CYS A 91 14.49 -9.97 7.65
CA CYS A 91 14.67 -10.87 8.80
C CYS A 91 15.47 -12.13 8.43
N ASP A 92 15.42 -12.56 7.17
CA ASP A 92 16.17 -13.70 6.65
C ASP A 92 16.44 -13.58 5.14
N SER A 93 17.35 -14.43 4.66
CA SER A 93 17.75 -14.46 3.25
C SER A 93 16.65 -14.99 2.33
N GLN A 94 15.73 -15.80 2.86
CA GLN A 94 14.62 -16.37 2.10
C GLN A 94 13.59 -15.30 1.74
N THR A 95 13.29 -14.40 2.67
CA THR A 95 12.45 -13.21 2.45
C THR A 95 13.06 -12.36 1.36
N LEU A 96 14.35 -12.01 1.44
CA LEU A 96 15.02 -11.25 0.40
C LEU A 96 14.92 -11.93 -0.97
N LYS A 97 15.15 -13.25 -1.02
CA LYS A 97 15.07 -14.04 -2.25
C LYS A 97 13.67 -14.00 -2.88
N GLU A 98 12.60 -14.15 -2.09
CA GLU A 98 11.23 -14.11 -2.62
C GLU A 98 10.83 -12.71 -3.10
N LEU A 99 11.20 -11.66 -2.37
CA LEU A 99 10.95 -10.28 -2.81
C LEU A 99 11.73 -9.95 -4.09
N ARG A 100 13.01 -10.35 -4.15
CA ARG A 100 13.84 -10.24 -5.36
C ARG A 100 13.18 -10.91 -6.56
N ARG A 101 12.64 -12.13 -6.39
CA ARG A 101 11.92 -12.85 -7.45
C ARG A 101 10.76 -12.04 -8.02
N HIS A 102 10.01 -11.32 -7.18
CA HIS A 102 8.93 -10.43 -7.63
C HIS A 102 9.46 -9.22 -8.38
N TRP A 103 10.54 -8.58 -7.92
CA TRP A 103 11.14 -7.45 -8.64
C TRP A 103 11.65 -7.85 -10.03
N VAL A 104 12.18 -9.08 -10.19
CA VAL A 104 12.51 -9.64 -11.51
C VAL A 104 11.27 -9.73 -12.40
N LEU A 105 10.16 -10.28 -11.88
CA LEU A 105 8.90 -10.38 -12.62
C LEU A 105 8.36 -9.00 -13.01
N TYR A 106 8.41 -8.03 -12.10
CA TYR A 106 7.93 -6.67 -12.36
C TYR A 106 8.76 -5.96 -13.41
N ALA A 107 10.09 -6.02 -13.31
CA ALA A 107 10.99 -5.45 -14.30
C ALA A 107 10.76 -6.09 -15.68
N THR A 108 10.70 -7.43 -15.73
CA THR A 108 10.48 -8.18 -16.98
C THR A 108 9.15 -7.81 -17.63
N ALA A 109 8.07 -7.72 -16.85
CA ALA A 109 6.76 -7.33 -17.34
C ALA A 109 6.67 -5.88 -17.84
N CYS A 110 7.53 -4.98 -17.33
CA CYS A 110 7.62 -3.61 -17.83
C CYS A 110 8.41 -3.53 -19.15
N SER A 111 9.42 -4.38 -19.36
CA SER A 111 10.27 -4.35 -20.56
C SER A 111 9.76 -5.23 -21.72
N ASP A 112 9.09 -6.34 -21.42
CA ASP A 112 8.60 -7.29 -22.43
C ASP A 112 7.16 -6.97 -22.84
N SER A 113 6.96 -6.55 -24.09
CA SER A 113 5.65 -6.18 -24.61
C SER A 113 4.63 -7.32 -24.66
N SER A 114 5.07 -8.56 -24.86
CA SER A 114 4.18 -9.73 -24.93
C SER A 114 3.63 -10.09 -23.55
N ILE A 115 4.52 -10.10 -22.55
CA ILE A 115 4.13 -10.28 -21.14
C ILE A 115 3.22 -9.14 -20.72
N ASN A 116 3.61 -7.89 -21.03
CA ASN A 116 2.82 -6.71 -20.73
C ASN A 116 1.38 -6.82 -21.25
N GLN A 117 1.20 -7.13 -22.53
CA GLN A 117 -0.12 -7.27 -23.13
C GLN A 117 -0.93 -8.41 -22.48
N THR A 118 -0.27 -9.51 -22.11
CA THR A 118 -0.91 -10.64 -21.44
C THR A 118 -1.43 -10.25 -20.06
N LEU A 119 -0.61 -9.56 -19.26
CA LEU A 119 -1.03 -9.05 -17.96
C LEU A 119 -2.15 -8.02 -18.10
N ALA A 120 -2.09 -7.15 -19.10
CA ALA A 120 -3.13 -6.15 -19.36
C ALA A 120 -4.49 -6.80 -19.62
N ARG A 121 -4.53 -7.89 -20.40
CA ARG A 121 -5.77 -8.66 -20.63
C ARG A 121 -6.26 -9.34 -19.37
N ALA A 122 -5.36 -10.02 -18.63
CA ALA A 122 -5.70 -10.71 -17.39
C ALA A 122 -6.25 -9.76 -16.32
N LEU A 123 -5.62 -8.59 -16.16
CA LEU A 123 -6.01 -7.57 -15.18
C LEU A 123 -7.37 -6.96 -15.53
N ARG A 124 -7.59 -6.55 -16.79
CA ARG A 124 -8.90 -6.03 -17.23
C ARG A 124 -10.01 -7.06 -17.03
N LYS A 125 -9.76 -8.32 -17.41
CA LYS A 125 -10.73 -9.40 -17.23
C LYS A 125 -11.05 -9.64 -15.75
N GLY A 126 -10.03 -9.77 -14.91
CA GLY A 126 -10.21 -10.03 -13.48
C GLY A 126 -10.91 -8.89 -12.76
N MET A 127 -10.58 -7.64 -13.09
CA MET A 127 -11.30 -6.46 -12.62
C MET A 127 -12.78 -6.50 -12.99
N ALA A 128 -13.10 -6.74 -14.26
CA ALA A 128 -14.48 -6.79 -14.72
C ALA A 128 -15.27 -7.92 -14.03
N ASP A 129 -14.68 -9.11 -13.94
CA ASP A 129 -15.29 -10.27 -13.31
C ASP A 129 -15.56 -10.03 -11.81
N GLU A 130 -14.63 -9.42 -11.07
CA GLU A 130 -14.82 -9.09 -9.66
C GLU A 130 -15.78 -7.92 -9.44
N TYR A 131 -15.72 -6.90 -10.29
CA TYR A 131 -16.65 -5.77 -10.22
C TYR A 131 -18.09 -6.24 -10.43
N ILE A 132 -18.36 -7.10 -11.41
CA ILE A 132 -19.71 -7.64 -11.65
C ILE A 132 -20.25 -8.37 -10.41
N LYS A 133 -19.40 -9.12 -9.70
CA LYS A 133 -19.77 -9.86 -8.48
C LYS A 133 -20.04 -8.95 -7.29
N THR A 134 -19.38 -7.79 -7.24
CA THR A 134 -19.32 -6.96 -6.02
C THR A 134 -19.99 -5.59 -6.15
N ARG A 135 -20.40 -5.17 -7.35
CA ARG A 135 -20.99 -3.83 -7.62
C ARG A 135 -22.22 -3.49 -6.78
N SER A 136 -22.94 -4.49 -6.26
CA SER A 136 -24.11 -4.31 -5.39
C SER A 136 -23.76 -4.33 -3.89
N ALA A 137 -22.53 -4.71 -3.53
CA ALA A 137 -22.08 -4.76 -2.15
C ALA A 137 -21.78 -3.34 -1.62
N VAL A 138 -21.94 -3.19 -0.30
CA VAL A 138 -21.51 -1.99 0.41
C VAL A 138 -20.09 -2.22 0.92
N HIS A 139 -19.14 -1.44 0.42
CA HIS A 139 -17.73 -1.55 0.81
C HIS A 139 -17.45 -0.72 2.07
N LEU A 140 -17.57 -1.36 3.23
CA LEU A 140 -17.43 -0.70 4.54
C LEU A 140 -15.99 -0.33 4.91
N ASN A 141 -14.99 -0.87 4.21
CA ASN A 141 -13.57 -0.74 4.56
C ASN A 141 -13.06 0.70 4.58
N VAL A 142 -13.63 1.58 3.75
CA VAL A 142 -13.27 3.01 3.68
C VAL A 142 -14.14 3.84 4.62
N LEU A 143 -15.40 3.47 4.82
CA LEU A 143 -16.34 4.21 5.66
C LEU A 143 -15.86 4.34 7.11
N ARG A 144 -15.15 3.33 7.63
CA ARG A 144 -14.59 3.39 8.98
C ARG A 144 -13.63 4.57 9.21
N SER A 145 -13.01 5.13 8.17
CA SER A 145 -12.12 6.29 8.31
C SER A 145 -12.83 7.64 8.18
N THR A 146 -14.14 7.63 7.93
CA THR A 146 -14.99 8.83 7.75
C THR A 146 -15.65 9.30 9.06
N GLY A 147 -15.64 8.45 10.10
CA GLY A 147 -16.19 8.78 11.42
C GLY A 147 -17.69 9.08 11.36
N ILE A 148 -18.11 10.19 11.98
CA ILE A 148 -19.52 10.60 12.03
C ILE A 148 -20.09 11.06 10.67
N ALA A 149 -19.22 11.30 9.68
CA ALA A 149 -19.63 11.70 8.32
C ALA A 149 -20.03 10.51 7.43
N LEU A 150 -20.19 9.31 7.99
CA LEU A 150 -20.52 8.09 7.25
C LEU A 150 -21.73 8.24 6.31
N PRO A 151 -22.87 8.86 6.71
CA PRO A 151 -24.02 9.01 5.81
C PRO A 151 -23.70 9.83 4.56
N GLU A 152 -22.85 10.83 4.68
CA GLU A 152 -22.45 11.73 3.59
C GLU A 152 -21.36 11.09 2.71
N ALA A 153 -20.47 10.31 3.33
CA ALA A 153 -19.38 9.64 2.64
C ALA A 153 -19.83 8.43 1.82
N LEU A 154 -20.87 7.70 2.26
CA LEU A 154 -21.36 6.47 1.64
C LEU A 154 -21.54 6.54 0.11
N PRO A 155 -22.35 7.47 -0.44
CA PRO A 155 -22.54 7.55 -1.89
C PRO A 155 -21.24 7.92 -2.64
N LEU A 156 -20.37 8.73 -2.02
CA LEU A 156 -19.11 9.17 -2.64
C LEU A 156 -18.07 8.05 -2.67
N THR A 157 -17.90 7.30 -1.58
CA THR A 157 -16.98 6.16 -1.55
C THR A 157 -17.46 5.02 -2.43
N LYS A 158 -18.78 4.84 -2.60
CA LYS A 158 -19.32 3.87 -3.55
C LYS A 158 -19.00 4.27 -5.00
N GLY A 159 -19.27 5.52 -5.37
CA GLY A 159 -18.87 6.04 -6.68
C GLY A 159 -17.36 5.95 -6.90
N GLN A 160 -16.57 6.13 -5.84
CA GLN A 160 -15.13 5.99 -5.88
C GLN A 160 -14.70 4.56 -6.24
N PHE A 161 -15.25 3.61 -5.50
CA PHE A 161 -15.03 2.20 -5.72
C PHE A 161 -15.38 1.79 -7.15
N ASP A 162 -16.55 2.22 -7.66
CA ASP A 162 -17.01 1.88 -9.00
C ASP A 162 -16.04 2.39 -10.07
N GLN A 163 -15.62 3.66 -9.99
CA GLN A 163 -14.65 4.20 -10.95
C GLN A 163 -13.30 3.48 -10.87
N PHE A 164 -12.82 3.17 -9.66
CA PHE A 164 -11.56 2.46 -9.49
C PHE A 164 -11.62 1.05 -10.09
N TRP A 165 -12.68 0.28 -9.86
CA TRP A 165 -12.79 -1.08 -10.40
C TRP A 165 -13.12 -1.12 -11.91
N ILE A 166 -13.70 -0.05 -12.46
CA ILE A 166 -13.91 0.09 -13.91
C ILE A 166 -12.61 0.48 -14.62
N ASN A 167 -11.91 1.50 -14.13
CA ASN A 167 -10.77 2.10 -14.82
C ASN A 167 -9.42 1.58 -14.35
N GLY A 168 -9.35 0.98 -13.16
CA GLY A 168 -8.12 0.60 -12.47
C GLY A 168 -7.31 1.76 -11.90
N THR A 169 -7.87 2.97 -11.83
CA THR A 169 -7.16 4.19 -11.38
C THR A 169 -8.03 5.06 -10.48
N THR A 170 -7.42 6.04 -9.82
CA THR A 170 -8.14 7.09 -9.06
C THR A 170 -8.35 8.37 -9.89
N TYR A 171 -8.11 8.33 -11.20
CA TYR A 171 -8.23 9.51 -12.05
C TYR A 171 -9.69 9.82 -12.39
N THR A 172 -10.04 11.12 -12.40
CA THR A 172 -11.34 11.62 -12.87
C THR A 172 -11.30 12.15 -14.29
N ALA A 173 -10.18 12.75 -14.69
CA ALA A 173 -10.03 13.36 -16.00
C ALA A 173 -9.84 12.29 -17.08
N ASN A 174 -10.65 12.34 -18.14
CA ASN A 174 -10.59 11.38 -19.25
C ASN A 174 -9.19 11.27 -19.88
N VAL A 175 -8.47 12.39 -19.98
CA VAL A 175 -7.09 12.42 -20.52
C VAL A 175 -6.13 11.61 -19.64
N ALA A 176 -6.25 11.70 -18.31
CA ALA A 176 -5.41 10.93 -17.41
C ALA A 176 -5.76 9.43 -17.46
N ILE A 177 -7.05 9.10 -17.54
CA ILE A 177 -7.52 7.72 -17.71
C ILE A 177 -7.02 7.13 -19.04
N SER A 178 -7.09 7.89 -20.14
CA SER A 178 -6.63 7.42 -21.45
C SER A 178 -5.11 7.23 -21.52
N ASN A 179 -4.35 7.93 -20.67
CA ASN A 179 -2.90 7.78 -20.60
C ASN A 179 -2.46 6.60 -19.72
N ALA A 180 -3.29 6.20 -18.75
CA ALA A 180 -3.04 5.07 -17.86
C ALA A 180 -3.52 3.75 -18.48
N GLN A 181 -2.78 3.23 -19.47
CA GLN A 181 -3.18 2.03 -20.23
C GLN A 181 -2.26 0.82 -20.02
N PHE A 182 -1.13 1.04 -19.34
CA PHE A 182 -0.15 0.00 -19.09
C PHE A 182 -0.50 -0.74 -17.79
N PRO A 183 -0.53 -2.08 -17.79
CA PRO A 183 -0.80 -2.82 -16.57
C PRO A 183 0.31 -2.57 -15.56
N ASN A 184 -0.08 -2.43 -14.31
CA ASN A 184 0.85 -2.41 -13.21
C ASN A 184 1.19 -3.85 -12.79
N PRO A 185 2.42 -4.33 -13.02
CA PRO A 185 2.77 -5.71 -12.70
C PRO A 185 2.74 -6.00 -11.20
N THR A 186 2.78 -4.99 -10.32
CA THR A 186 2.66 -5.21 -8.86
C THR A 186 1.28 -5.68 -8.42
N PHE A 187 0.27 -5.65 -9.32
CA PHE A 187 -1.07 -6.21 -9.11
C PHE A 187 -1.29 -7.52 -9.87
N SER A 188 -0.31 -7.98 -10.63
CA SER A 188 -0.45 -9.08 -11.58
C SER A 188 0.19 -10.39 -11.13
N TYR A 189 1.03 -10.35 -10.09
CA TYR A 189 1.72 -11.52 -9.55
C TYR A 189 1.42 -11.68 -8.07
N SER A 190 1.21 -12.93 -7.64
CA SER A 190 1.04 -13.35 -6.26
C SER A 190 1.54 -14.79 -6.08
N LEU A 191 1.35 -15.39 -4.91
CA LEU A 191 1.55 -16.84 -4.71
C LEU A 191 0.72 -17.70 -5.69
N ALA A 192 -0.39 -17.18 -6.20
CA ALA A 192 -1.21 -17.84 -7.23
C ALA A 192 -0.64 -17.72 -8.67
N GLY A 193 0.59 -17.22 -8.81
CA GLY A 193 1.24 -17.00 -10.10
C GLY A 193 0.81 -15.68 -10.74
N SER A 194 0.60 -15.67 -12.06
CA SER A 194 0.21 -14.47 -12.84
C SER A 194 -1.31 -14.28 -12.96
N ARG A 195 -2.08 -14.86 -12.03
CA ARG A 195 -3.55 -14.79 -12.02
C ARG A 195 -4.01 -13.51 -11.34
N PHE A 196 -5.19 -13.03 -11.72
CA PHE A 196 -5.84 -11.93 -10.99
C PHE A 196 -6.20 -12.38 -9.58
N ALA A 197 -5.49 -11.86 -8.59
CA ALA A 197 -5.72 -12.16 -7.18
C ALA A 197 -6.14 -10.93 -6.36
N VAL A 198 -6.29 -9.75 -6.98
CA VAL A 198 -6.62 -8.53 -6.24
C VAL A 198 -7.95 -8.69 -5.49
N HIS A 199 -7.91 -8.46 -4.18
CA HIS A 199 -9.08 -8.65 -3.33
C HIS A 199 -10.15 -7.62 -3.65
N TYR A 200 -11.40 -8.09 -3.74
CA TYR A 200 -12.56 -7.32 -4.16
C TYR A 200 -12.85 -6.09 -3.27
N GLY A 201 -12.36 -6.09 -2.03
CA GLY A 201 -12.41 -4.94 -1.13
C GLY A 201 -11.29 -3.92 -1.34
N THR A 202 -10.41 -4.08 -2.33
CA THR A 202 -9.33 -3.12 -2.57
C THR A 202 -9.90 -1.76 -2.92
N HIS A 203 -9.46 -0.75 -2.17
CA HIS A 203 -9.87 0.63 -2.38
C HIS A 203 -8.69 1.56 -2.03
N PRO A 204 -8.18 2.36 -2.98
CA PRO A 204 -6.98 3.19 -2.78
C PRO A 204 -7.03 4.10 -1.56
N LEU A 205 -8.23 4.61 -1.23
CA LEU A 205 -8.41 5.54 -0.12
C LEU A 205 -8.54 4.88 1.28
N ALA A 206 -8.56 3.54 1.37
CA ALA A 206 -8.82 2.82 2.62
C ALA A 206 -7.75 3.05 3.71
N GLY A 207 -6.54 3.49 3.31
CA GLY A 207 -5.42 3.76 4.21
C GLY A 207 -5.42 5.17 4.81
N PHE A 208 -6.31 6.06 4.38
CA PHE A 208 -6.25 7.48 4.75
C PHE A 208 -7.34 7.87 5.76
N PRO A 209 -7.04 8.82 6.67
CA PRO A 209 -8.03 9.36 7.60
C PRO A 209 -8.97 10.31 6.86
N LEU A 210 -10.10 9.83 6.35
CA LEU A 210 -10.97 10.62 5.46
C LEU A 210 -11.95 11.54 6.19
N ALA A 211 -12.19 11.37 7.50
CA ALA A 211 -13.13 12.19 8.27
C ALA A 211 -12.92 13.72 8.08
N PRO A 212 -11.67 14.25 8.06
CA PRO A 212 -11.43 15.67 7.81
C PRO A 212 -11.83 16.17 6.41
N ALA A 213 -12.01 15.29 5.43
CA ALA A 213 -12.51 15.67 4.11
C ALA A 213 -14.02 15.98 4.11
N PHE A 214 -14.72 15.61 5.18
CA PHE A 214 -16.17 15.80 5.34
C PHE A 214 -16.52 16.72 6.51
N LEU A 215 -15.68 16.74 7.55
CA LEU A 215 -15.94 17.48 8.78
C LEU A 215 -15.13 18.78 8.85
N PRO A 216 -15.73 19.87 9.36
CA PRO A 216 -14.97 21.10 9.64
C PRO A 216 -13.89 20.81 10.69
N LEU A 217 -12.62 21.04 10.36
CA LEU A 217 -11.54 21.07 11.35
C LEU A 217 -11.42 22.48 11.94
N GLU A 218 -11.49 22.59 13.26
CA GLU A 218 -11.40 23.86 13.95
C GLU A 218 -9.93 24.29 14.07
N LYS A 219 -9.49 25.22 13.18
CA LYS A 219 -8.70 26.42 13.49
C LYS A 219 -8.23 27.10 12.21
N SER A 220 -8.61 28.38 12.12
CA SER A 220 -8.33 29.37 11.08
C SER A 220 -9.21 29.28 9.82
N ARG A 221 -10.31 30.05 9.88
CA ARG A 221 -10.85 30.88 8.79
C ARG A 221 -10.88 30.25 7.38
N ARG A 222 -12.11 29.92 6.93
CA ARG A 222 -12.70 29.97 5.55
C ARG A 222 -13.15 28.59 5.00
N PRO A 223 -13.98 28.55 3.92
CA PRO A 223 -15.10 29.41 3.51
C PRO A 223 -16.46 28.80 3.95
N LYS A 224 -17.58 29.45 3.65
CA LYS A 224 -18.93 28.88 3.85
C LYS A 224 -19.01 27.47 3.23
N ARG A 225 -19.81 26.62 3.87
CA ARG A 225 -20.25 25.26 3.50
C ARG A 225 -20.90 25.17 2.09
N ASP A 226 -20.22 25.63 1.05
CA ASP A 226 -20.80 25.76 -0.31
C ASP A 226 -20.31 24.68 -1.28
N THR A 227 -19.24 23.95 -0.98
CA THR A 227 -18.78 22.86 -1.84
C THR A 227 -18.96 21.52 -1.14
N LYS A 228 -20.00 20.78 -1.55
CA LYS A 228 -20.11 19.34 -1.24
C LYS A 228 -18.79 18.66 -1.60
N THR A 229 -18.26 17.83 -0.71
CA THR A 229 -17.08 16.99 -1.00
C THR A 229 -17.33 16.21 -2.29
N THR A 230 -16.43 16.33 -3.26
CA THR A 230 -16.51 15.61 -4.53
C THR A 230 -15.59 14.38 -4.51
N PHE A 231 -15.77 13.46 -5.45
CA PHE A 231 -14.81 12.37 -5.68
C PHE A 231 -13.39 12.93 -5.81
N GLU A 232 -13.22 13.96 -6.63
CA GLU A 232 -11.90 14.54 -6.93
C GLU A 232 -11.31 15.19 -5.67
N GLY A 233 -12.14 15.88 -4.89
CA GLY A 233 -11.77 16.44 -3.60
C GLY A 233 -11.28 15.37 -2.62
N LEU A 234 -11.91 14.20 -2.58
CA LEU A 234 -11.54 13.10 -1.70
C LEU A 234 -10.20 12.46 -2.10
N VAL A 235 -9.99 12.22 -3.41
CA VAL A 235 -8.70 11.73 -3.94
C VAL A 235 -7.60 12.76 -3.70
N LYS A 236 -7.87 14.05 -3.94
CA LYS A 236 -6.93 15.14 -3.68
C LYS A 236 -6.54 15.23 -2.20
N PHE A 237 -7.51 15.09 -1.30
CA PHE A 237 -7.27 15.03 0.14
C PHE A 237 -6.35 13.85 0.51
N ALA A 238 -6.64 12.65 0.01
CA ALA A 238 -5.82 11.47 0.28
C ALA A 238 -4.40 11.61 -0.28
N ARG A 239 -4.22 12.16 -1.49
CA ARG A 239 -2.90 12.47 -2.06
C ARG A 239 -2.14 13.49 -1.20
N ALA A 240 -2.82 14.49 -0.64
CA ALA A 240 -2.18 15.43 0.29
C ALA A 240 -1.70 14.75 1.57
N GLU A 241 -2.51 13.86 2.16
CA GLU A 241 -2.11 13.07 3.34
C GLU A 241 -0.95 12.10 3.01
N PHE A 242 -0.94 11.51 1.82
CA PHE A 242 0.20 10.74 1.31
C PHE A 242 1.47 11.59 1.19
N GLY A 243 1.35 12.82 0.68
CA GLY A 243 2.44 13.79 0.65
C GLY A 243 3.00 14.09 2.04
N ARG A 244 2.13 14.31 3.02
CA ARG A 244 2.54 14.53 4.42
C ARG A 244 3.23 13.33 5.04
N TRP A 245 2.68 12.14 4.83
CA TRP A 245 3.25 10.88 5.29
C TRP A 245 4.62 10.62 4.67
N SER A 246 4.77 10.78 3.35
CA SER A 246 6.05 10.63 2.66
C SER A 246 7.11 11.60 3.17
N GLY A 247 6.73 12.86 3.43
CA GLY A 247 7.62 13.85 4.02
C GLY A 247 8.04 13.49 5.45
N ALA A 248 7.14 12.91 6.25
CA ALA A 248 7.47 12.41 7.58
C ALA A 248 8.42 11.22 7.53
N LEU A 249 8.15 10.23 6.66
CA LEU A 249 9.03 9.09 6.43
C LEU A 249 10.45 9.53 6.08
N ARG A 250 10.59 10.43 5.09
CA ARG A 250 11.90 10.96 4.70
C ARG A 250 12.66 11.60 5.85
N ARG A 251 11.99 12.45 6.65
CA ARG A 251 12.62 13.07 7.82
C ARG A 251 13.07 12.04 8.85
N SER A 252 12.26 11.02 9.09
CA SER A 252 12.60 9.93 10.02
C SER A 252 13.79 9.12 9.53
N VAL A 253 13.84 8.79 8.24
CA VAL A 253 14.97 8.09 7.60
C VAL A 253 16.24 8.93 7.67
N SER A 254 16.18 10.22 7.28
CA SER A 254 17.33 11.12 7.35
C SER A 254 17.84 11.35 8.77
N SER A 255 16.99 11.17 9.78
CA SER A 255 17.36 11.28 11.20
C SER A 255 17.77 9.94 11.82
N ASN A 256 17.84 8.86 11.03
CA ASN A 256 18.09 7.49 11.49
C ASN A 256 17.18 7.05 12.65
N ASN A 257 15.93 7.50 12.63
CA ASN A 257 14.93 7.25 13.67
C ASN A 257 13.87 6.22 13.23
N VAL A 258 14.11 5.50 12.12
CA VAL A 258 13.19 4.49 11.63
C VAL A 258 13.93 3.31 11.03
N SER A 259 13.50 2.11 11.40
CA SER A 259 13.88 0.84 10.81
C SER A 259 12.62 0.03 10.53
N ILE A 260 12.53 -0.54 9.33
CA ILE A 260 11.40 -1.33 8.87
C ILE A 260 11.92 -2.68 8.41
N SER A 261 11.67 -3.70 9.22
CA SER A 261 12.05 -5.08 8.94
C SER A 261 10.96 -5.78 8.14
N PHE A 262 11.35 -6.70 7.25
CA PHE A 262 10.44 -7.49 6.44
C PHE A 262 10.67 -8.98 6.68
N PHE A 263 9.57 -9.71 6.85
CA PHE A 263 9.56 -11.17 6.96
C PHE A 263 8.45 -11.76 6.09
N CYS A 264 8.82 -12.67 5.19
CA CYS A 264 7.88 -13.41 4.37
C CYS A 264 7.57 -14.75 5.02
N GLY A 265 6.39 -14.87 5.63
CA GLY A 265 5.98 -16.09 6.32
C GLY A 265 4.78 -15.90 7.23
N ASP A 266 4.42 -16.98 7.92
CA ASP A 266 3.29 -16.99 8.85
C ASP A 266 3.65 -16.24 10.16
N VAL A 267 2.73 -15.38 10.60
CA VAL A 267 2.89 -14.54 11.80
C VAL A 267 3.06 -15.38 13.07
N GLY A 268 2.39 -16.53 13.17
CA GLY A 268 2.50 -17.45 14.29
C GLY A 268 3.88 -18.11 14.39
N VAL A 269 4.46 -18.46 13.23
CA VAL A 269 5.83 -18.97 13.15
C VAL A 269 6.84 -17.89 13.52
N PHE A 270 6.65 -16.64 13.08
CA PHE A 270 7.52 -15.53 13.47
C PHE A 270 7.44 -15.22 14.96
N SER A 271 6.23 -15.15 15.52
CA SER A 271 6.04 -14.74 16.93
C SER A 271 6.63 -15.75 17.92
N THR A 272 6.65 -17.03 17.55
CA THR A 272 7.23 -18.11 18.37
C THR A 272 8.75 -18.19 18.24
N SER A 273 9.30 -17.88 17.07
CA SER A 273 10.76 -17.78 16.89
C SER A 273 11.34 -16.51 17.50
N SER A 274 10.56 -15.43 17.56
CA SER A 274 10.98 -14.12 18.10
C SER A 274 10.76 -13.98 19.60
N GLN A 275 10.21 -14.96 20.33
CA GLN A 275 9.93 -14.86 21.77
C GLN A 275 11.20 -14.74 22.65
N GLY A 276 12.40 -14.80 22.08
CA GLY A 276 13.66 -14.44 22.73
C GLY A 276 14.03 -12.95 22.66
N ASP A 277 13.48 -12.18 21.71
CA ASP A 277 13.83 -10.78 21.45
C ASP A 277 12.56 -9.92 21.31
N ILE A 278 12.45 -8.85 22.11
CA ILE A 278 11.23 -8.02 22.23
C ILE A 278 11.04 -7.16 20.96
N TRP A 279 10.45 -7.73 19.91
CA TRP A 279 10.05 -7.00 18.70
C TRP A 279 8.57 -6.59 18.76
N LYS A 280 8.29 -5.31 18.48
CA LYS A 280 6.90 -4.84 18.34
C LYS A 280 6.43 -5.07 16.90
N MET A 281 5.50 -6.00 16.73
CA MET A 281 4.83 -6.22 15.45
C MET A 281 3.89 -5.07 15.11
N ALA A 282 4.03 -4.52 13.91
CA ALA A 282 3.05 -3.62 13.30
C ALA A 282 2.52 -4.30 12.03
N THR A 283 1.33 -4.87 12.10
CA THR A 283 0.66 -5.43 10.93
C THR A 283 0.14 -4.32 10.02
N TRP A 284 0.83 -4.08 8.90
CA TRP A 284 0.32 -3.29 7.79
C TRP A 284 -0.66 -4.12 6.98
N VAL A 285 -1.93 -4.15 7.41
CA VAL A 285 -3.01 -4.76 6.63
C VAL A 285 -3.53 -3.75 5.62
N HIS A 286 -2.97 -3.74 4.41
CA HIS A 286 -3.78 -3.47 3.22
C HIS A 286 -4.75 -4.66 3.09
N PRO A 287 -6.04 -4.49 2.70
CA PRO A 287 -6.91 -5.64 2.48
C PRO A 287 -6.20 -6.65 1.58
N SER A 288 -5.88 -7.82 2.13
CA SER A 288 -4.99 -8.82 1.53
C SER A 288 -5.58 -9.29 0.21
N MET A 289 -4.73 -9.44 -0.80
CA MET A 289 -5.08 -9.82 -2.17
C MET A 289 -5.27 -11.33 -2.34
N GLU A 290 -6.16 -11.95 -1.57
CA GLU A 290 -6.65 -13.29 -1.91
C GLU A 290 -8.05 -13.63 -1.36
N LYS A 291 -8.69 -14.59 -2.02
CA LYS A 291 -9.96 -15.25 -1.66
C LYS A 291 -9.78 -16.48 -0.77
N SER A 292 -8.58 -16.73 -0.25
CA SER A 292 -8.31 -17.91 0.58
C SER A 292 -8.68 -17.62 2.04
N GLY A 293 -9.57 -18.48 2.58
CA GLY A 293 -10.18 -18.33 3.90
C GLY A 293 -9.22 -18.56 5.07
N GLY A 294 -8.40 -17.56 5.37
CA GLY A 294 -7.73 -17.45 6.67
C GLY A 294 -8.67 -16.86 7.71
N GLN A 295 -9.07 -17.65 8.71
CA GLN A 295 -9.87 -17.19 9.84
C GLN A 295 -9.16 -16.06 10.59
N SER A 296 -9.85 -14.94 10.78
CA SER A 296 -9.47 -13.92 11.75
C SER A 296 -10.64 -13.66 12.70
N CYS A 297 -10.53 -14.11 13.96
CA CYS A 297 -10.93 -13.36 15.17
C CYS A 297 -10.65 -14.21 16.42
N TRP A 298 -9.65 -13.85 17.22
CA TRP A 298 -9.67 -14.13 18.67
C TRP A 298 -9.23 -12.87 19.41
N THR A 299 -10.19 -12.18 20.00
CA THR A 299 -9.95 -11.32 21.17
C THR A 299 -9.96 -12.22 22.41
N ARG A 300 -8.92 -12.13 23.25
CA ARG A 300 -9.07 -12.46 24.67
C ARG A 300 -8.38 -11.41 25.53
N ASN A 301 -9.21 -10.67 26.26
CA ASN A 301 -8.82 -9.98 27.47
C ASN A 301 -8.19 -10.99 28.44
N LEU A 302 -7.03 -10.65 28.99
CA LEU A 302 -6.59 -11.17 30.28
C LEU A 302 -6.32 -9.96 31.17
N SER A 303 -7.39 -9.54 31.85
CA SER A 303 -7.29 -8.88 33.13
C SER A 303 -6.74 -9.88 34.14
N THR A 304 -5.54 -9.59 34.64
CA THR A 304 -5.12 -9.73 36.05
C THR A 304 -5.92 -10.68 36.94
N GLN A 305 -5.36 -11.87 37.20
CA GLN A 305 -5.18 -12.49 38.52
C GLN A 305 -3.80 -13.19 38.41
N CYS A 306 -2.86 -13.07 39.35
CA CYS A 306 -3.00 -13.25 40.78
C CYS A 306 -2.02 -12.38 41.59
N GLU A 307 -2.33 -12.25 42.88
CA GLU A 307 -1.34 -12.29 43.97
C GLU A 307 -0.47 -13.55 43.90
#